data_AF-A0A2H9QD81-F1
#
_entry.id   AF-A0A2H9QD81-F1
#
_cell.length_a   1.000
_cell.length_b   1.000
_cell.length_c   1.000
_cell.angle_alpha   90.00
_cell.angle_beta   90.00
_cell.angle_gamma   90.00
#
_symmetry.space_group_name_H-M   'P 1'
#
loop_
_entity.id
_entity.type
_entity.pdbx_description
1 polymer ?
#
loop_
_entity_poly.entity_id
_entity_poly.type
_entity_poly.pdbx_seq_one_letter_code
_entity_poly.pdbx_strand_id
1 'polypeptide(L)'
;DSGEELTHEYDTNALWFDVPEGCGGELGTEDFSQGLHALEHIMIALLPTLTTCDPNEIGGISYPSGRVFIYEGVHGGNGIVRAAFGGFGQLLERAGERLGKCPCKEGCPACILDANCGNDNHYLNKHTGLKIAEFLLGD
;
A
#
# COMPACT_ATOMS: atom_id res chain seq x y z
N ASP A 1 -8.42 35.28 -14.68
CA ASP A 1 -8.93 34.03 -14.09
C ASP A 1 -7.91 33.46 -13.13
N SER A 2 -8.04 33.83 -11.86
CA SER A 2 -7.40 33.09 -10.76
C SER A 2 -8.31 31.90 -10.47
N GLY A 3 -8.05 30.77 -11.13
CA GLY A 3 -8.78 29.52 -10.85
C GLY A 3 -8.50 29.12 -9.40
N GLU A 4 -9.47 29.31 -8.52
CA GLU A 4 -9.40 28.79 -7.15
C GLU A 4 -9.37 27.26 -7.22
N GLU A 5 -8.47 26.67 -6.43
CA GLU A 5 -8.35 25.23 -6.27
C GLU A 5 -9.65 24.70 -5.64
N LEU A 6 -10.36 23.84 -6.36
CA LEU A 6 -11.57 23.20 -5.84
C LEU A 6 -11.15 22.12 -4.84
N THR A 7 -11.28 22.40 -3.55
CA THR A 7 -11.12 21.39 -2.51
C THR A 7 -12.40 20.61 -2.33
N HIS A 8 -12.30 19.28 -2.33
CA HIS A 8 -13.42 18.38 -2.06
C HIS A 8 -13.03 17.42 -0.94
N GLU A 9 -13.70 17.53 0.19
CA GLU A 9 -13.46 16.73 1.39
C GLU A 9 -14.71 15.89 1.69
N TYR A 10 -14.51 14.66 2.14
CA TYR A 10 -15.58 13.77 2.56
C TYR A 10 -15.08 12.73 3.57
N ASP A 11 -15.98 12.28 4.44
CA ASP A 11 -15.72 11.18 5.35
C ASP A 11 -15.73 9.84 4.59
N THR A 12 -14.78 8.97 4.91
CA THR A 12 -14.66 7.62 4.33
C THR A 12 -14.06 6.64 5.34
N ASN A 13 -14.00 5.36 4.99
CA ASN A 13 -13.36 4.34 5.81
C ASN A 13 -11.93 4.08 5.36
N ALA A 14 -11.08 3.78 6.34
CA ALA A 14 -9.71 3.34 6.13
C ALA A 14 -9.38 2.17 7.06
N LEU A 15 -8.51 1.27 6.60
CA LEU A 15 -7.75 0.39 7.48
C LEU A 15 -6.34 0.97 7.58
N TRP A 16 -5.71 0.75 8.72
CA TRP A 16 -4.30 1.07 8.89
C TRP A 16 -3.60 -0.01 9.69
N PHE A 17 -2.28 -0.06 9.52
CA PHE A 17 -1.41 -0.90 10.31
C PHE A 17 -0.12 -0.15 10.60
N ASP A 18 0.49 -0.50 11.73
CA ASP A 18 1.75 0.06 12.19
C ASP A 18 2.87 -0.96 12.00
N VAL A 19 3.95 -0.51 11.39
CA VAL A 19 5.17 -1.27 11.15
C VAL A 19 6.26 -0.68 12.03
N PRO A 20 6.81 -1.43 12.99
CA PRO A 20 7.89 -0.94 13.84
C PRO A 20 9.13 -0.57 13.02
N GLU A 21 9.77 0.54 13.36
CA GLU A 21 11.07 0.91 12.78
C GLU A 21 12.11 -0.20 13.05
N GLY A 22 12.95 -0.51 12.05
CA GLY A 22 13.93 -1.59 12.13
C GLY A 22 13.39 -3.00 11.87
N CYS A 23 12.12 -3.13 11.48
CA CYS A 23 11.61 -4.41 11.00
C CYS A 23 12.29 -4.84 9.69
N GLY A 24 12.47 -6.15 9.45
CA GLY A 24 13.13 -6.62 8.23
C GLY A 24 14.65 -6.38 8.18
N GLY A 25 15.27 -5.98 9.30
CA GLY A 25 16.71 -5.78 9.47
C GLY A 25 17.12 -4.32 9.72
N GLU A 26 18.42 -4.04 9.69
CA GLU A 26 18.95 -2.67 9.79
C GLU A 26 18.70 -1.90 8.47
N LEU A 27 17.45 -1.48 8.27
CA LEU A 27 17.06 -0.60 7.18
C LEU A 27 17.32 0.84 7.58
N GLY A 28 17.88 1.65 6.66
CA GLY A 28 17.88 3.10 6.83
C GLY A 28 16.47 3.67 6.73
N THR A 29 16.20 4.83 7.34
CA THR A 29 14.88 5.47 7.35
C THR A 29 14.30 5.69 5.94
N GLU A 30 15.16 6.04 4.97
CA GLU A 30 14.75 6.20 3.56
C GLU A 30 14.37 4.88 2.90
N ASP A 31 15.12 3.79 3.14
CA ASP A 31 14.76 2.49 2.60
C ASP A 31 13.48 1.95 3.23
N PHE A 32 13.31 2.19 4.54
CA PHE A 32 12.12 1.80 5.27
C PHE A 32 10.87 2.50 4.70
N SER A 33 10.89 3.82 4.54
CA SER A 33 9.75 4.55 3.96
C SER A 33 9.44 4.11 2.52
N GLN A 34 10.47 3.90 1.70
CA GLN A 34 10.31 3.41 0.32
C GLN A 34 9.78 1.98 0.25
N GLY A 35 10.10 1.14 1.25
CA GLY A 35 9.57 -0.20 1.40
C GLY A 35 8.10 -0.20 1.82
N LEU A 36 7.71 0.69 2.75
CA LEU A 36 6.30 0.88 3.14
C LEU A 36 5.45 1.31 1.95
N HIS A 37 5.96 2.26 1.16
CA HIS A 37 5.28 2.74 -0.05
C HIS A 37 5.14 1.65 -1.11
N ALA A 38 6.18 0.83 -1.31
CA ALA A 38 6.09 -0.34 -2.19
C ALA A 38 5.09 -1.40 -1.69
N LEU A 39 5.03 -1.63 -0.37
CA LEU A 39 4.09 -2.56 0.25
C LEU A 39 2.64 -2.07 0.12
N GLU A 40 2.40 -0.78 0.35
CA GLU A 40 1.12 -0.11 0.13
C GLU A 40 0.62 -0.35 -1.30
N HIS A 41 1.45 -0.04 -2.31
CA HIS A 41 1.09 -0.22 -3.72
C HIS A 41 0.69 -1.67 -4.03
N ILE A 42 1.48 -2.66 -3.61
CA ILE A 42 1.14 -4.05 -3.92
C ILE A 42 -0.13 -4.52 -3.22
N MET A 43 -0.38 -4.06 -1.99
CA MET A 43 -1.58 -4.41 -1.26
C MET A 43 -2.83 -3.82 -1.94
N ILE A 44 -2.77 -2.56 -2.39
CA ILE A 44 -3.84 -1.92 -3.20
C ILE A 44 -4.06 -2.69 -4.50
N ALA A 45 -2.99 -3.02 -5.23
CA ALA A 45 -3.09 -3.76 -6.49
C ALA A 45 -3.71 -5.16 -6.33
N LEU A 46 -3.57 -5.78 -5.16
CA LEU A 46 -4.09 -7.12 -4.87
C LEU A 46 -5.43 -7.13 -4.13
N LEU A 47 -5.93 -5.99 -3.67
CA LEU A 47 -7.24 -5.88 -3.01
C LEU A 47 -8.41 -6.45 -3.83
N PRO A 48 -8.47 -6.27 -5.18
CA PRO A 48 -9.48 -6.91 -6.03
C PRO A 48 -9.41 -8.44 -6.06
N THR A 49 -8.37 -9.05 -5.47
CA THR A 49 -8.28 -10.52 -5.35
C THR A 49 -8.98 -11.07 -4.10
N LEU A 50 -9.33 -10.19 -3.15
CA LEU A 50 -10.10 -10.48 -1.93
C LEU A 50 -11.51 -9.90 -1.96
N THR A 51 -11.69 -8.86 -2.76
CA THR A 51 -12.93 -8.11 -2.91
C THR A 51 -13.30 -8.06 -4.39
N THR A 52 -14.42 -7.42 -4.74
CA THR A 52 -14.79 -7.17 -6.14
C THR A 52 -14.70 -5.69 -6.48
N CYS A 53 -13.73 -4.98 -5.89
CA CYS A 53 -13.57 -3.54 -6.08
C CYS A 53 -12.92 -3.17 -7.41
N ASP A 54 -13.21 -1.94 -7.87
CA ASP A 54 -12.38 -1.29 -8.87
C ASP A 54 -11.14 -0.68 -8.18
N PRO A 55 -9.91 -0.86 -8.71
CA PRO A 55 -8.71 -0.26 -8.14
C PRO A 55 -8.78 1.27 -7.97
N ASN A 56 -9.57 1.97 -8.78
CA ASN A 56 -9.75 3.41 -8.69
C ASN A 56 -10.65 3.84 -7.50
N GLU A 57 -11.31 2.89 -6.84
CA GLU A 57 -12.08 3.14 -5.61
C GLU A 57 -11.22 3.10 -4.35
N ILE A 58 -9.92 2.83 -4.48
CA ILE A 58 -9.01 2.65 -3.36
C ILE A 58 -7.80 3.56 -3.51
N GLY A 59 -7.42 4.18 -2.40
CA GLY A 59 -6.16 4.90 -2.27
C GLY A 59 -5.38 4.40 -1.06
N GLY A 60 -4.15 4.88 -0.94
CA GLY A 60 -3.32 4.63 0.22
C GLY A 60 -2.45 5.83 0.55
N ILE A 61 -1.88 5.76 1.75
CA ILE A 61 -0.81 6.65 2.16
C ILE A 61 0.08 5.94 3.18
N SER A 62 1.38 6.01 2.96
CA SER A 62 2.41 5.50 3.86
C SER A 62 3.19 6.66 4.47
N TYR A 63 3.40 6.59 5.78
CA TYR A 63 4.17 7.56 6.54
C TYR A 63 5.53 6.97 6.93
N PRO A 64 6.62 7.75 6.86
CA PRO A 64 7.95 7.31 7.31
C PRO A 64 8.01 6.82 8.76
N SER A 65 7.02 7.20 9.58
CA SER A 65 6.86 6.73 10.96
C SER A 65 6.47 5.25 11.08
N GLY A 66 6.23 4.54 9.96
CA GLY A 66 5.82 3.15 9.98
C GLY A 66 4.32 2.91 9.79
N ARG A 67 3.50 3.96 9.63
CA ARG A 67 2.05 3.79 9.49
C ARG A 67 1.64 3.76 8.01
N VAL A 68 0.86 2.77 7.63
CA VAL A 68 0.27 2.65 6.29
C VAL A 68 -1.24 2.65 6.40
N PHE A 69 -1.90 3.45 5.58
CA PHE A 69 -3.35 3.50 5.42
C PHE A 69 -3.74 2.99 4.04
N ILE A 70 -4.86 2.28 3.99
CA ILE A 70 -5.60 1.99 2.75
C ILE A 70 -7.03 2.44 2.97
N TYR A 71 -7.56 3.28 2.08
CA TYR A 71 -8.85 3.96 2.26
C TYR A 71 -9.71 3.92 1.00
N GLU A 72 -11.02 4.07 1.19
CA GLU A 72 -12.00 4.07 0.09
C GLU A 72 -12.15 5.48 -0.48
N GLY A 73 -12.07 5.61 -1.80
CA GLY A 73 -12.23 6.88 -2.55
C GLY A 73 -13.69 7.30 -2.76
N VAL A 74 -14.60 6.92 -1.85
CA VAL A 74 -16.05 7.15 -1.98
C VAL A 74 -16.62 7.68 -0.66
N HIS A 75 -17.47 8.71 -0.73
CA HIS A 75 -18.14 9.29 0.43
C HIS A 75 -18.93 8.24 1.24
N GLY A 76 -18.65 8.15 2.54
CA GLY A 76 -19.24 7.19 3.47
C GLY A 76 -18.69 5.77 3.35
N GLY A 77 -17.87 5.50 2.33
CA GLY A 77 -17.31 4.20 2.05
C GLY A 77 -18.28 3.19 1.41
N ASN A 78 -17.73 2.14 0.81
CA ASN A 78 -18.47 1.09 0.09
C ASN A 78 -18.23 -0.32 0.67
N GLY A 79 -17.42 -0.45 1.73
CA GLY A 79 -17.24 -1.69 2.50
C GLY A 79 -16.06 -2.57 2.05
N ILE A 80 -15.30 -2.16 1.03
CA ILE A 80 -14.05 -2.79 0.58
C ILE A 80 -13.04 -2.88 1.73
N VAL A 81 -12.81 -1.77 2.44
CA VAL A 81 -11.85 -1.70 3.55
C VAL A 81 -12.25 -2.63 4.69
N ARG A 82 -13.56 -2.79 4.94
CA ARG A 82 -14.07 -3.74 5.95
C ARG A 82 -13.76 -5.19 5.55
N ALA A 83 -13.94 -5.53 4.27
CA ALA A 83 -13.58 -6.85 3.77
C ALA A 83 -12.06 -7.08 3.81
N ALA A 84 -11.27 -6.07 3.43
CA ALA A 84 -9.82 -6.11 3.48
C ALA A 84 -9.28 -6.25 4.91
N PHE A 85 -9.90 -5.60 5.90
CA PHE A 85 -9.59 -5.80 7.31
C PHE A 85 -9.80 -7.26 7.75
N GLY A 86 -10.92 -7.87 7.35
CA GLY A 86 -11.18 -9.30 7.63
C GLY A 86 -10.23 -10.25 6.89
N GLY A 87 -9.70 -9.85 5.74
CA GLY A 87 -8.78 -10.61 4.90
C GLY A 87 -7.32 -10.16 4.99
N PHE A 88 -6.94 -9.35 5.98
CA PHE A 88 -5.65 -8.64 6.00
C PHE A 88 -4.45 -9.57 5.88
N GLY A 89 -4.41 -10.65 6.67
CA GLY A 89 -3.33 -11.63 6.61
C GLY A 89 -3.19 -12.27 5.23
N GLN A 90 -4.31 -12.65 4.61
CA GLN A 90 -4.31 -13.21 3.26
C GLN A 90 -3.84 -12.19 2.20
N LEU A 91 -4.20 -10.91 2.37
CA LEU A 91 -3.73 -9.85 1.48
C LEU A 91 -2.21 -9.69 1.57
N LEU A 92 -1.70 -9.65 2.82
CA LEU A 92 -0.29 -9.50 3.12
C LEU A 92 0.54 -10.68 2.62
N GLU A 93 0.06 -11.92 2.80
CA GLU A 93 0.67 -13.12 2.23
C GLU A 93 0.81 -12.99 0.71
N ARG A 94 -0.28 -12.65 0.01
CA ARG A 94 -0.27 -12.49 -1.45
C ARG A 94 0.65 -11.36 -1.90
N ALA A 95 0.74 -10.28 -1.13
CA ALA A 95 1.67 -9.19 -1.38
C ALA A 95 3.13 -9.66 -1.29
N GLY A 96 3.51 -10.33 -0.20
CA GLY A 96 4.83 -10.92 -0.03
C GLY A 96 5.17 -11.91 -1.15
N GLU A 97 4.24 -12.81 -1.48
CA GLU A 97 4.42 -13.75 -2.59
C GLU A 97 4.63 -13.04 -3.94
N ARG A 98 3.85 -11.99 -4.24
CA ARG A 98 3.99 -11.25 -5.50
C ARG A 98 5.34 -10.52 -5.54
N LEU A 99 5.76 -9.89 -4.46
CA LEU A 99 7.05 -9.21 -4.37
C LEU A 99 8.20 -10.19 -4.54
N GLY A 100 8.16 -11.35 -3.87
CA GLY A 100 9.20 -12.38 -3.95
C GLY A 100 9.28 -13.11 -5.30
N LYS A 101 8.13 -13.39 -5.94
CA LYS A 101 8.07 -14.17 -7.19
C LYS A 101 8.11 -13.32 -8.46
N CYS A 102 7.90 -11.99 -8.38
CA CYS A 102 7.95 -11.13 -9.56
C CYS A 102 9.37 -11.12 -10.18
N PRO A 103 9.53 -11.39 -11.49
CA PRO A 103 10.85 -11.53 -12.12
C PRO A 103 11.58 -10.19 -12.34
N CYS A 104 10.94 -9.05 -12.08
CA CYS A 104 11.60 -7.74 -12.21
C CYS A 104 12.67 -7.55 -11.13
N LYS A 105 13.68 -6.74 -11.42
CA LYS A 105 14.74 -6.41 -10.45
C LYS A 105 14.31 -5.29 -9.50
N GLU A 106 14.00 -4.12 -10.05
CA GLU A 106 13.80 -2.90 -9.26
C GLU A 106 12.32 -2.64 -8.88
N GLY A 107 11.38 -3.08 -9.73
CA GLY A 107 9.96 -2.78 -9.61
C GLY A 107 9.30 -2.72 -10.99
N CYS A 108 8.01 -3.01 -11.07
CA CYS A 108 7.24 -2.93 -12.33
C CYS A 108 5.73 -2.77 -12.05
N PRO A 109 4.91 -2.51 -13.08
CA PRO A 109 3.45 -2.39 -12.92
C PRO A 109 2.76 -3.64 -12.38
N ALA A 110 3.41 -4.80 -12.43
CA ALA A 110 2.86 -6.03 -11.88
C ALA A 110 3.18 -6.24 -10.40
N CYS A 111 4.02 -5.39 -9.78
CA CYS A 111 4.36 -5.52 -8.36
C CYS A 111 4.25 -4.23 -7.55
N ILE A 112 4.89 -3.13 -7.93
CA ILE A 112 5.02 -1.96 -7.04
C ILE A 112 4.70 -0.63 -7.70
N LEU A 113 4.27 -0.58 -8.96
CA LEU A 113 3.85 0.68 -9.57
C LEU A 113 2.33 0.78 -9.54
N ASP A 114 1.83 1.93 -9.14
CA ASP A 114 0.41 2.28 -9.11
C ASP A 114 0.14 3.44 -10.07
N ALA A 115 -0.91 3.33 -10.87
CA ALA A 115 -1.32 4.38 -11.81
C ALA A 115 -1.84 5.64 -11.10
N ASN A 116 -2.31 5.50 -9.86
CA ASN A 116 -2.90 6.54 -9.03
C ASN A 116 -1.91 7.05 -7.96
N CYS A 117 -0.62 6.69 -8.04
CA CYS A 117 0.40 7.14 -7.10
C CYS A 117 0.58 8.66 -7.16
N GLY A 118 0.30 9.37 -6.07
CA GLY A 118 0.48 10.82 -5.96
C GLY A 118 1.96 11.28 -5.95
N ASN A 119 2.91 10.34 -5.84
CA ASN A 119 4.35 10.60 -5.87
C ASN A 119 4.99 10.26 -7.23
N ASP A 120 4.20 10.07 -8.29
CA ASP A 120 4.66 9.67 -9.63
C ASP A 120 5.48 8.37 -9.63
N ASN A 121 5.17 7.44 -8.71
CA ASN A 121 5.94 6.22 -8.48
C ASN A 121 7.43 6.44 -8.14
N HIS A 122 7.78 7.60 -7.57
CA HIS A 122 9.07 7.80 -6.93
C HIS A 122 9.08 7.19 -5.52
N TYR A 123 10.28 6.95 -4.98
CA TYR A 123 10.48 6.47 -3.61
C TYR A 123 9.86 5.08 -3.38
N LEU A 124 10.29 4.10 -4.17
CA LEU A 124 9.80 2.72 -4.09
C LEU A 124 10.99 1.76 -3.98
N ASN A 125 10.92 0.84 -3.02
CA ASN A 125 11.92 -0.21 -2.86
C ASN A 125 11.25 -1.57 -2.73
N LYS A 126 11.28 -2.36 -3.82
CA LYS A 126 10.72 -3.72 -3.89
C LYS A 126 11.25 -4.63 -2.79
N HIS A 127 12.57 -4.64 -2.62
CA HIS A 127 13.25 -5.57 -1.73
C HIS A 127 12.96 -5.26 -0.28
N THR A 128 12.91 -3.98 0.08
CA THR A 128 12.52 -3.56 1.42
C THR A 128 11.04 -3.83 1.69
N GLY A 129 10.16 -3.58 0.71
CA GLY A 129 8.75 -3.95 0.83
C GLY A 129 8.53 -5.44 1.10
N LEU A 130 9.32 -6.32 0.46
CA LEU A 130 9.28 -7.77 0.71
C LEU A 130 9.70 -8.10 2.14
N LYS A 131 10.83 -7.55 2.61
CA LYS A 131 11.33 -7.78 3.99
C LYS A 131 10.32 -7.34 5.05
N ILE A 132 9.64 -6.21 4.82
CA ILE A 132 8.58 -5.72 5.71
C ILE A 132 7.40 -6.70 5.70
N ALA A 133 6.98 -7.19 4.53
CA ALA A 133 5.90 -8.16 4.42
C ALA A 133 6.23 -9.47 5.16
N GLU A 134 7.42 -10.02 4.95
CA GLU A 134 7.92 -11.23 5.63
C GLU A 134 7.92 -11.04 7.16
N PHE A 135 8.45 -9.91 7.65
CA PHE A 135 8.43 -9.58 9.08
C PHE A 135 7.01 -9.56 9.66
N LEU A 136 6.07 -8.92 8.96
CA LEU A 136 4.67 -8.81 9.42
C LEU A 136 3.93 -10.15 9.41
N LEU A 137 4.35 -11.09 8.55
CA LEU A 137 3.86 -12.47 8.52
C LEU A 137 4.49 -13.35 9.60
N GLY A 138 5.63 -12.92 10.17
CA GLY A 138 6.38 -13.67 11.17
C GLY A 138 7.35 -14.69 10.58
N ASP A 139 7.76 -14.49 9.32
CA ASP A 139 8.72 -15.32 8.60
C ASP A 139 10.19 -14.91 8.85
#